data_AF-A0A1D6P7I1-F1
#
_entry.id   AF-A0A1D6P7I1-F1
#
_cell.length_a   1.000
_cell.length_b   1.000
_cell.length_c   1.000
_cell.angle_alpha   90.00
_cell.angle_beta   90.00
_cell.angle_gamma   90.00
#
_symmetry.space_group_name_H-M   'P 1'
#
loop_
_entity.id
_entity.type
_entity.pdbx_description
1 polymer ?
#
loop_
_entity_poly.entity_id
_entity_poly.type
_entity_poly.pdbx_seq_one_letter_code
_entity_poly.pdbx_strand_id
1 'polypeptide(L)'
;MSSGGGGGQQFRYTQTPSKVLHLRNLPWECAEEELVELCKPFGRIVNTKSGVGANHNQAFVEFTDVNQAISMVSYFASSSEPAQIRGKTVYIQYSNRQEIINNKSPGETAGNVLLVTIEGVQSSDVTIDVIHMVFSAFGYVHKIATFEKAAGFQALIQYTDAATASAAKESLDGRSIPSYLLPEHVTSCCLRISFSAHKDLNIKFQSNRSR
;
A
#
# COMPACT_ATOMS: atom_id res chain seq x y z
N MET A 1 6.21 -49.64 15.22
CA MET A 1 5.56 -49.17 16.47
C MET A 1 6.67 -48.48 17.24
N SER A 2 6.70 -47.17 17.47
CA SER A 2 5.60 -46.27 17.81
C SER A 2 5.82 -44.84 17.30
N SER A 3 4.70 -44.20 17.05
CA SER A 3 4.49 -42.83 16.58
C SER A 3 4.84 -41.80 17.66
N GLY A 4 5.39 -40.65 17.23
CA GLY A 4 5.50 -39.45 18.06
C GLY A 4 4.96 -38.25 17.28
N GLY A 5 3.65 -38.00 17.41
CA GLY A 5 2.96 -36.88 16.78
C GLY A 5 3.25 -35.57 17.51
N GLY A 6 3.86 -34.61 16.81
CA GLY A 6 3.95 -33.22 17.25
C GLY A 6 2.81 -32.40 16.64
N GLY A 7 1.69 -32.32 17.35
CA GLY A 7 0.57 -31.43 17.01
C GLY A 7 1.01 -29.96 17.19
N GLY A 8 0.98 -29.21 16.09
CA GLY A 8 1.37 -27.81 16.04
C GLY A 8 0.45 -26.91 16.86
N GLN A 9 1.02 -26.26 17.86
CA GLN A 9 0.38 -25.20 18.64
C GLN A 9 0.38 -23.91 17.79
N GLN A 10 -0.63 -23.74 16.92
CA GLN A 10 -0.62 -22.68 15.88
C GLN A 10 -1.31 -21.37 16.23
N PHE A 11 -1.91 -21.22 17.41
CA PHE A 11 -2.50 -19.96 17.84
C PHE A 11 -1.71 -19.37 19.01
N ARG A 12 -0.88 -18.37 18.72
CA ARG A 12 -0.35 -17.48 19.76
C ARG A 12 -1.49 -16.54 20.16
N TYR A 13 -2.14 -16.85 21.27
CA TYR A 13 -3.21 -16.04 21.91
C TYR A 13 -2.79 -14.61 22.32
N THR A 14 -1.61 -14.12 21.91
CA THR A 14 -1.02 -12.85 22.36
C THR A 14 -0.92 -11.78 21.28
N GLN A 15 -1.39 -12.02 20.06
CA GLN A 15 -1.44 -10.98 19.03
C GLN A 15 -2.68 -10.11 19.19
N THR A 16 -2.47 -8.80 19.22
CA THR A 16 -3.53 -7.79 19.15
C THR A 16 -4.40 -8.04 17.92
N PRO A 17 -5.73 -8.13 18.05
CA PRO A 17 -6.63 -8.27 16.92
C PRO A 17 -6.41 -7.16 15.88
N SER A 18 -6.51 -7.53 14.62
CA SER A 18 -6.40 -6.61 13.48
C SER A 18 -7.47 -6.98 12.46
N LYS A 19 -8.02 -5.97 11.77
CA LYS A 19 -8.88 -6.18 10.60
C LYS A 19 -8.12 -6.79 9.41
N VAL A 20 -6.79 -6.84 9.49
CA VAL A 20 -5.93 -7.50 8.50
C VAL A 20 -5.46 -8.86 9.02
N LEU A 21 -5.73 -9.90 8.23
CA LEU A 21 -5.21 -11.25 8.46
C LEU A 21 -4.01 -11.54 7.56
N HIS A 22 -3.07 -12.31 8.11
CA HIS A 22 -1.92 -12.88 7.41
C HIS A 22 -2.20 -14.35 7.14
N LEU A 23 -2.31 -14.70 5.85
CA LEU A 23 -2.51 -16.06 5.38
C LEU A 23 -1.17 -16.62 4.90
N ARG A 24 -0.81 -17.83 5.35
CA ARG A 24 0.45 -18.52 5.02
C ARG A 24 0.19 -19.91 4.47
N ASN A 25 1.20 -20.45 3.79
CA ASN A 25 1.17 -21.78 3.16
C ASN A 25 0.16 -21.89 2.01
N LEU A 26 -0.05 -20.79 1.28
CA LEU A 26 -0.89 -20.77 0.09
C LEU A 26 -0.32 -21.70 -1.01
N PRO A 27 -1.19 -22.19 -1.91
CA PRO A 27 -0.73 -22.87 -3.12
C PRO A 27 0.09 -21.92 -4.01
N TRP A 28 0.92 -22.50 -4.87
CA TRP A 28 1.60 -21.73 -5.92
C TRP A 28 0.55 -21.10 -6.83
N GLU A 29 0.75 -19.84 -7.21
CA GLU A 29 -0.20 -19.07 -8.04
C GLU A 29 -1.62 -19.04 -7.46
N CYS A 30 -1.75 -18.91 -6.14
CA CYS A 30 -3.05 -18.68 -5.51
C CYS A 30 -3.69 -17.41 -6.08
N ALA A 31 -4.86 -17.55 -6.69
CA ALA A 31 -5.61 -16.44 -7.28
C ALA A 31 -6.28 -15.59 -6.19
N GLU A 32 -6.58 -14.33 -6.51
CA GLU A 32 -7.27 -13.42 -5.56
C GLU A 32 -8.68 -13.94 -5.25
N GLU A 33 -9.37 -14.49 -6.23
CA GLU A 33 -10.72 -15.03 -6.11
C GLU A 33 -10.78 -16.17 -5.09
N GLU A 34 -9.74 -17.00 -5.02
CA GLU A 34 -9.64 -18.10 -4.04
C GLU A 34 -9.49 -17.57 -2.61
N LEU A 35 -8.72 -16.49 -2.42
CA LEU A 35 -8.61 -15.81 -1.13
C LEU A 35 -9.95 -15.19 -0.73
N VAL A 36 -10.64 -14.58 -1.69
CA VAL A 36 -11.94 -13.95 -1.48
C VAL A 36 -12.98 -14.99 -1.07
N GLU A 37 -13.11 -16.10 -1.81
CA GLU A 37 -14.07 -17.16 -1.50
C GLU A 37 -13.80 -17.80 -0.12
N LEU A 38 -12.54 -17.99 0.27
CA LEU A 38 -12.20 -18.47 1.61
C LEU A 38 -12.65 -17.51 2.73
N CYS A 39 -12.54 -16.20 2.50
CA CYS A 39 -12.77 -15.16 3.53
C CYS A 39 -14.21 -14.63 3.56
N LYS A 40 -14.93 -14.72 2.44
CA LYS A 40 -16.29 -14.21 2.22
C LYS A 40 -17.32 -14.66 3.26
N PRO A 41 -17.30 -15.88 3.82
CA PRO A 41 -18.24 -16.28 4.86
C PRO A 41 -18.14 -15.47 6.14
N PHE A 42 -17.00 -14.82 6.40
CA PHE A 42 -16.73 -14.11 7.64
C PHE A 42 -16.94 -12.60 7.53
N GLY A 43 -17.06 -12.07 6.31
CA GLY A 43 -17.25 -10.64 6.11
C GLY A 43 -16.87 -10.12 4.74
N ARG A 44 -16.96 -8.79 4.61
CA ARG A 44 -16.62 -8.07 3.38
C ARG A 44 -15.12 -7.76 3.36
N ILE A 45 -14.46 -8.25 2.32
CA ILE A 45 -13.05 -7.95 2.04
C ILE A 45 -12.97 -6.57 1.38
N VAL A 46 -12.11 -5.70 1.91
CA VAL A 46 -11.84 -4.37 1.34
C VAL A 46 -10.56 -4.31 0.53
N ASN A 47 -9.62 -5.20 0.83
CA ASN A 47 -8.32 -5.23 0.16
C ASN A 47 -7.65 -6.59 0.31
N THR A 48 -6.85 -6.97 -0.68
CA THR A 48 -6.01 -8.17 -0.65
C THR A 48 -4.61 -7.84 -1.13
N LYS A 49 -3.63 -8.61 -0.68
CA LYS A 49 -2.27 -8.58 -1.22
C LYS A 49 -1.72 -10.00 -1.25
N SER A 50 -1.77 -10.64 -2.41
CA SER A 50 -1.23 -11.98 -2.64
C SER A 50 0.27 -11.96 -2.98
N GLY A 51 0.89 -13.15 -3.03
CA GLY A 51 2.26 -13.30 -3.50
C GLY A 51 3.33 -12.68 -2.60
N VAL A 52 3.05 -12.52 -1.29
CA VAL A 52 4.03 -11.91 -0.37
C VAL A 52 5.02 -12.94 0.20
N GLY A 53 6.18 -12.45 0.65
CA GLY A 53 7.27 -13.27 1.18
C GLY A 53 8.12 -13.91 0.07
N ALA A 54 9.28 -14.46 0.43
CA ALA A 54 10.27 -14.95 -0.55
C ALA A 54 9.73 -16.06 -1.48
N ASN A 55 8.79 -16.85 -0.99
CA ASN A 55 8.21 -17.99 -1.72
C ASN A 55 6.86 -17.65 -2.38
N HIS A 56 6.41 -16.39 -2.32
CA HIS A 56 5.15 -15.91 -2.87
C HIS A 56 3.92 -16.73 -2.41
N ASN A 57 4.02 -17.38 -1.25
CA ASN A 57 3.05 -18.34 -0.72
C ASN A 57 2.27 -17.79 0.49
N GLN A 58 2.19 -16.46 0.57
CA GLN A 58 1.53 -15.75 1.65
C GLN A 58 0.66 -14.65 1.07
N ALA A 59 -0.35 -14.24 1.83
CA ALA A 59 -1.19 -13.11 1.48
C ALA A 59 -1.61 -12.31 2.72
N PHE A 60 -2.01 -11.06 2.49
CA PHE A 60 -2.78 -10.29 3.45
C PHE A 60 -4.22 -10.13 2.94
N VAL A 61 -5.19 -10.23 3.84
CA VAL A 61 -6.60 -9.96 3.57
C VAL A 61 -7.11 -8.96 4.60
N GLU A 62 -7.72 -7.86 4.15
CA GLU A 62 -8.29 -6.83 5.01
C GLU A 62 -9.82 -6.91 4.96
N PHE A 63 -10.44 -7.04 6.13
CA PHE A 63 -11.89 -6.94 6.31
C PHE A 63 -12.31 -5.50 6.54
N THR A 64 -13.60 -5.20 6.33
CA THR A 64 -14.15 -3.86 6.66
C THR A 64 -14.02 -3.50 8.14
N ASP A 65 -14.05 -4.49 9.03
CA ASP A 65 -13.99 -4.28 10.48
C ASP A 65 -13.27 -5.44 11.18
N VAL A 66 -12.69 -5.16 12.35
CA VAL A 66 -11.93 -6.13 13.15
C VAL A 66 -12.77 -7.32 13.60
N ASN A 67 -14.06 -7.15 13.86
CA ASN A 67 -14.93 -8.24 14.32
C ASN A 67 -15.11 -9.35 13.27
N GLN A 68 -15.04 -9.01 11.98
CA GLN A 68 -15.10 -9.98 10.89
C GLN A 68 -13.82 -10.83 10.83
N ALA A 69 -12.67 -10.19 11.02
CA ALA A 69 -11.39 -10.90 11.14
C ALA A 69 -11.37 -11.81 12.39
N ILE A 70 -11.89 -11.32 13.53
CA ILE A 70 -12.04 -12.12 14.75
C ILE A 70 -12.91 -13.35 14.49
N SER A 71 -14.05 -13.19 13.82
CA SER A 71 -14.95 -14.30 13.48
C SER A 71 -14.23 -15.42 12.72
N MET A 72 -13.44 -15.07 11.69
CA MET A 72 -12.66 -16.04 10.93
C MET A 72 -11.61 -16.76 11.77
N VAL A 73 -10.83 -16.02 12.56
CA VAL A 73 -9.79 -16.60 13.41
C VAL A 73 -10.39 -17.53 14.46
N SER A 74 -11.46 -17.09 15.14
CA SER A 74 -12.16 -17.89 16.14
C SER A 74 -12.78 -19.15 15.55
N TYR A 75 -13.39 -19.07 14.37
CA TYR A 75 -13.95 -20.22 13.67
C TYR A 75 -12.89 -21.28 13.43
N PHE A 76 -11.78 -20.94 12.76
CA PHE A 76 -10.71 -21.89 12.45
C PHE A 76 -9.87 -22.32 13.66
N ALA A 77 -9.90 -21.59 14.76
CA ALA A 77 -9.30 -22.02 16.02
C ALA A 77 -10.11 -23.13 16.72
N SER A 78 -11.43 -23.14 16.53
CA SER A 78 -12.34 -24.13 17.12
C SER A 78 -12.77 -25.27 16.17
N SER A 79 -12.59 -25.07 14.86
CA SER A 79 -12.97 -26.03 13.82
C SER A 79 -12.04 -27.24 13.80
N SER A 80 -12.60 -28.43 13.57
CA SER A 80 -11.83 -29.64 13.27
C SER A 80 -11.26 -29.64 11.85
N GLU A 81 -11.85 -28.87 10.94
CA GLU A 81 -11.39 -28.70 9.57
C GLU A 81 -10.59 -27.41 9.44
N PRO A 82 -9.30 -27.49 9.02
CA PRO A 82 -8.50 -26.29 8.85
C PRO A 82 -8.92 -25.52 7.61
N ALA A 83 -8.57 -24.23 7.54
CA ALA A 83 -8.72 -23.46 6.32
C ALA A 83 -7.92 -24.10 5.18
N GLN A 84 -8.53 -24.23 4.00
CA GLN A 84 -7.89 -24.86 2.85
C GLN A 84 -8.19 -24.11 1.56
N ILE A 85 -7.18 -24.05 0.68
CA ILE A 85 -7.33 -23.65 -0.72
C ILE A 85 -6.72 -24.77 -1.56
N ARG A 86 -7.50 -25.34 -2.48
CA ARG A 86 -7.09 -26.46 -3.35
C ARG A 86 -6.50 -27.65 -2.56
N GLY A 87 -7.09 -27.96 -1.41
CA GLY A 87 -6.64 -29.04 -0.52
C GLY A 87 -5.36 -28.75 0.25
N LYS A 88 -4.78 -27.54 0.12
CA LYS A 88 -3.59 -27.11 0.85
C LYS A 88 -4.01 -26.32 2.10
N THR A 89 -3.52 -26.74 3.26
CA THR A 89 -3.82 -26.06 4.54
C THR A 89 -3.28 -24.65 4.56
N VAL A 90 -4.14 -23.68 4.84
CA VAL A 90 -3.80 -22.26 4.99
C VAL A 90 -3.73 -21.91 6.47
N TYR A 91 -2.63 -21.32 6.89
CA TYR A 91 -2.47 -20.86 8.26
C TYR A 91 -2.87 -19.39 8.37
N ILE A 92 -3.73 -19.08 9.33
CA ILE A 92 -4.34 -17.75 9.51
C ILE A 92 -3.88 -17.15 10.83
N GLN A 93 -3.34 -15.94 10.79
CA GLN A 93 -2.94 -15.17 11.98
C GLN A 93 -3.32 -13.69 11.82
N TYR A 94 -3.40 -12.96 12.94
CA TYR A 94 -3.51 -11.50 12.85
C TYR A 94 -2.24 -10.91 12.26
N SER A 95 -2.41 -9.95 11.36
CA SER A 95 -1.31 -9.14 10.86
C SER A 95 -0.91 -8.11 11.91
N ASN A 96 0.38 -7.82 12.01
CA ASN A 96 0.86 -6.66 12.79
C ASN A 96 0.51 -5.32 12.12
N ARG A 97 -0.07 -5.35 10.90
CA ARG A 97 -0.57 -4.17 10.19
C ARG A 97 -2.03 -3.98 10.52
N GLN A 98 -2.43 -2.73 10.73
CA GLN A 98 -3.85 -2.38 10.88
C GLN A 98 -4.54 -2.24 9.52
N GLU A 99 -3.80 -2.00 8.44
CA GLU A 99 -4.33 -1.84 7.07
C GLU A 99 -3.36 -2.42 6.01
N ILE A 100 -3.90 -2.86 4.87
CA ILE A 100 -3.11 -3.23 3.70
C ILE A 100 -2.79 -1.97 2.92
N ILE A 101 -1.51 -1.59 2.93
CA ILE A 101 -0.99 -0.61 1.98
C ILE A 101 -0.93 -1.30 0.62
N ASN A 102 -1.95 -1.07 -0.20
CA ASN A 102 -1.96 -1.60 -1.55
C ASN A 102 -0.83 -0.93 -2.31
N ASN A 103 0.09 -1.72 -2.84
CA ASN A 103 1.05 -1.25 -3.82
C ASN A 103 0.57 -1.79 -5.17
N LYS A 104 -0.66 -1.43 -5.57
CA LYS A 104 -1.06 -1.56 -6.97
C LYS A 104 -0.01 -0.84 -7.79
N SER A 105 0.33 -1.38 -8.96
CA SER A 105 1.23 -0.74 -9.91
C SER A 105 0.83 0.75 -10.02
N PRO A 106 1.74 1.70 -9.72
CA PRO A 106 1.42 3.11 -9.94
C PRO A 106 1.09 3.29 -11.42
N GLY A 107 -0.08 3.84 -11.74
CA GLY A 107 -0.42 4.10 -13.14
C GLY A 107 -1.90 4.17 -13.51
N GLU A 108 -2.75 3.25 -13.06
CA GLU A 108 -4.02 3.02 -13.76
C GLU A 108 -5.31 3.33 -12.99
N THR A 109 -5.29 3.33 -11.65
CA THR A 109 -6.49 3.67 -10.85
C THR A 109 -6.39 5.08 -10.32
N ALA A 110 -7.35 5.94 -10.69
CA ALA A 110 -7.45 7.29 -10.15
C ALA A 110 -7.58 7.27 -8.62
N GLY A 111 -6.71 8.00 -7.95
CA GLY A 111 -6.66 8.15 -6.50
C GLY A 111 -6.41 9.60 -6.12
N ASN A 112 -6.54 9.90 -4.84
CA ASN A 112 -6.29 11.24 -4.29
C ASN A 112 -4.80 11.54 -4.05
N VAL A 113 -3.91 10.56 -4.29
CA VAL A 113 -2.47 10.72 -4.11
C VAL A 113 -1.76 10.55 -5.46
N LEU A 114 -0.87 11.50 -5.77
CA LEU A 114 -0.02 11.47 -6.95
C LEU A 114 1.40 11.05 -6.56
N LEU A 115 2.02 10.22 -7.41
CA LEU A 115 3.45 9.94 -7.42
C LEU A 115 4.07 10.76 -8.55
N VAL A 116 4.95 11.68 -8.17
CA VAL A 116 5.65 12.60 -9.06
C VAL A 116 7.11 12.20 -9.10
N THR A 117 7.62 11.88 -10.27
CA THR A 117 9.05 11.75 -10.54
C THR A 117 9.54 13.06 -11.13
N ILE A 118 10.61 13.61 -10.55
CA ILE A 118 11.19 14.88 -10.95
C ILE A 118 12.51 14.59 -11.64
N GLU A 119 12.51 14.71 -12.96
CA GLU A 119 13.62 14.38 -13.84
C GLU A 119 14.47 15.62 -14.14
N GLY A 120 15.78 15.44 -14.33
CA GLY A 120 16.71 16.52 -14.68
C GLY A 120 17.27 17.32 -13.49
N VAL A 121 16.96 16.91 -12.27
CA VAL A 121 17.38 17.60 -11.03
C VAL A 121 17.86 16.64 -9.95
N GLN A 122 18.66 17.17 -9.02
CA GLN A 122 18.98 16.52 -7.76
C GLN A 122 17.94 16.88 -6.69
N SER A 123 17.89 16.09 -5.61
CA SER A 123 16.95 16.32 -4.50
C SER A 123 17.17 17.64 -3.74
N SER A 124 18.36 18.23 -3.86
CA SER A 124 18.69 19.55 -3.32
C SER A 124 18.16 20.71 -4.16
N ASP A 125 17.83 20.47 -5.43
CA ASP A 125 17.51 21.52 -6.39
C ASP A 125 16.05 21.94 -6.34
N VAL A 126 15.17 21.06 -5.84
CA VAL A 126 13.73 21.31 -5.76
C VAL A 126 13.26 21.13 -4.33
N THR A 127 12.91 22.25 -3.69
CA THR A 127 12.40 22.25 -2.31
C THR A 127 10.94 21.82 -2.26
N ILE A 128 10.50 21.37 -1.08
CA ILE A 128 9.08 21.05 -0.82
C ILE A 128 8.19 22.26 -1.07
N ASP A 129 8.67 23.47 -0.82
CA ASP A 129 7.89 24.70 -1.02
C ASP A 129 7.60 24.97 -2.49
N VAL A 130 8.57 24.69 -3.38
CA VAL A 130 8.36 24.78 -4.83
C VAL A 130 7.32 23.74 -5.28
N ILE A 131 7.43 22.50 -4.80
CA ILE A 131 6.45 21.44 -5.09
C ILE A 131 5.07 21.85 -4.59
N HIS A 132 4.97 22.32 -3.34
CA HIS A 132 3.72 22.78 -2.76
C HIS A 132 3.09 23.90 -3.58
N MET A 133 3.88 24.89 -4.00
CA MET A 133 3.39 26.03 -4.76
C MET A 133 2.86 25.61 -6.14
N VAL A 134 3.56 24.74 -6.86
CA VAL A 134 3.12 24.25 -8.18
C VAL A 134 1.81 23.44 -8.06
N PHE A 135 1.72 22.55 -7.07
CA PHE A 135 0.58 21.65 -6.92
C PHE A 135 -0.62 22.32 -6.22
N SER A 136 -0.42 23.37 -5.43
CA SER A 136 -1.52 24.12 -4.81
C SER A 136 -2.36 24.91 -5.81
N ALA A 137 -1.89 25.09 -7.05
CA ALA A 137 -2.66 25.73 -8.12
C ALA A 137 -3.95 24.99 -8.49
N PHE A 138 -4.03 23.68 -8.19
CA PHE A 138 -5.16 22.82 -8.56
C PHE A 138 -6.12 22.59 -7.39
N GLY A 139 -5.68 22.82 -6.15
CA GLY A 139 -6.47 22.60 -4.95
C GLY A 139 -5.59 22.50 -3.71
N TYR A 140 -6.23 22.34 -2.55
CA TYR A 140 -5.52 22.23 -1.28
C TYR A 140 -4.70 20.94 -1.21
N VAL A 141 -3.39 21.07 -1.01
CA VAL A 141 -2.47 19.96 -0.80
C VAL A 141 -2.41 19.64 0.70
N HIS A 142 -2.80 18.41 1.07
CA HIS A 142 -2.82 17.98 2.48
C HIS A 142 -1.45 17.64 3.01
N LYS A 143 -0.69 16.87 2.24
CA LYS A 143 0.57 16.28 2.66
C LYS A 143 1.51 16.14 1.46
N ILE A 144 2.79 16.45 1.69
CA ILE A 144 3.87 16.22 0.73
C ILE A 144 4.96 15.42 1.40
N ALA A 145 5.39 14.34 0.74
CA ALA A 145 6.56 13.56 1.14
C ALA A 145 7.52 13.43 -0.03
N THR A 146 8.77 13.85 0.16
CA THR A 146 9.83 13.71 -0.85
C THR A 146 10.81 12.61 -0.47
N PHE A 147 11.30 11.88 -1.46
CA PHE A 147 12.27 10.79 -1.27
C PHE A 147 13.07 10.53 -2.54
N GLU A 148 14.22 9.89 -2.37
CA GLU A 148 15.04 9.41 -3.48
C GLU A 148 14.93 7.89 -3.57
N LYS A 149 14.78 7.39 -4.80
CA LYS A 149 14.86 5.97 -5.14
C LYS A 149 15.81 5.77 -6.33
N ALA A 150 16.03 4.53 -6.73
CA ALA A 150 16.82 4.20 -7.92
C ALA A 150 16.35 4.90 -9.20
N ALA A 151 15.07 5.30 -9.27
CA ALA A 151 14.49 6.05 -10.39
C ALA A 151 14.71 7.58 -10.31
N GLY A 152 15.38 8.09 -9.28
CA GLY A 152 15.64 9.51 -9.07
C GLY A 152 14.84 10.13 -7.92
N PHE A 153 14.75 11.45 -7.94
CA PHE A 153 14.01 12.24 -6.94
C PHE A 153 12.51 12.16 -7.20
N GLN A 154 11.75 11.80 -6.17
CA GLN A 154 10.31 11.59 -6.25
C GLN A 154 9.57 12.29 -5.10
N ALA A 155 8.32 12.62 -5.34
CA ALA A 155 7.41 13.18 -4.36
C ALA A 155 6.06 12.46 -4.38
N LEU A 156 5.47 12.30 -3.21
CA LEU A 156 4.07 11.91 -3.04
C LEU A 156 3.28 13.12 -2.59
N ILE A 157 2.16 13.37 -3.27
CA ILE A 157 1.32 14.56 -3.06
C ILE A 157 -0.11 14.10 -2.84
N GLN A 158 -0.67 14.42 -1.67
CA GLN A 158 -2.04 14.05 -1.31
C GLN A 158 -2.99 15.24 -1.44
N TYR A 159 -4.04 15.07 -2.24
CA TYR A 159 -5.18 15.97 -2.32
C TYR A 159 -6.36 15.47 -1.48
N THR A 160 -7.35 16.35 -1.32
CA THR A 160 -8.63 16.04 -0.67
C THR A 160 -9.39 14.93 -1.38
N ASP A 161 -9.37 14.92 -2.72
CA ASP A 161 -10.15 14.01 -3.54
C ASP A 161 -9.42 13.64 -4.84
N ALA A 162 -9.93 12.60 -5.50
CA ALA A 162 -9.36 12.08 -6.74
C ALA A 162 -9.61 12.97 -7.96
N ALA A 163 -10.62 13.83 -7.94
CA ALA A 163 -10.92 14.73 -9.06
C ALA A 163 -9.85 15.83 -9.16
N THR A 164 -9.51 16.43 -8.02
CA THR A 164 -8.43 17.41 -7.89
C THR A 164 -7.08 16.81 -8.31
N ALA A 165 -6.77 15.59 -7.85
CA ALA A 165 -5.56 14.88 -8.23
C ALA A 165 -5.49 14.59 -9.74
N SER A 166 -6.62 14.21 -10.35
CA SER A 166 -6.72 14.00 -11.80
C SER A 166 -6.44 15.28 -12.58
N ALA A 167 -7.05 16.40 -12.19
CA ALA A 167 -6.85 17.69 -12.84
C ALA A 167 -5.39 18.16 -12.77
N ALA A 168 -4.74 17.98 -11.60
CA ALA A 168 -3.33 18.29 -11.42
C ALA A 168 -2.44 17.40 -12.31
N LYS A 169 -2.71 16.09 -12.36
CA LYS A 169 -1.98 15.16 -13.24
C LYS A 169 -2.11 15.58 -14.71
N GLU A 170 -3.33 15.77 -15.21
CA GLU A 170 -3.57 16.12 -16.62
C GLU A 170 -2.86 17.41 -17.05
N SER A 171 -2.72 18.37 -16.12
CA SER A 171 -2.14 19.66 -16.40
C SER A 171 -0.62 19.72 -16.23
N LEU A 172 -0.04 18.88 -15.37
CA LEU A 172 1.38 18.93 -15.00
C LEU A 172 2.21 17.77 -15.53
N ASP A 173 1.60 16.64 -15.89
CA ASP A 173 2.32 15.47 -16.40
C ASP A 173 3.02 15.78 -17.73
N GLY A 174 4.33 15.51 -17.79
CA GLY A 174 5.20 15.86 -18.91
C GLY A 174 5.57 17.35 -19.00
N ARG A 175 5.17 18.18 -18.04
CA ARG A 175 5.51 19.61 -18.00
C ARG A 175 6.74 19.86 -17.15
N SER A 176 7.38 21.01 -17.33
CA SER A 176 8.54 21.40 -16.54
C SER A 176 8.19 22.41 -15.45
N ILE A 177 8.87 22.33 -14.30
CA ILE A 177 8.82 23.39 -13.29
C ILE A 177 9.43 24.65 -13.91
N PRO A 178 8.78 25.83 -13.77
CA PRO A 178 9.32 27.08 -14.31
C PRO A 178 10.72 27.39 -13.77
N SER A 179 11.63 27.80 -14.66
CA SER A 179 13.05 28.03 -14.34
C SER A 179 13.28 29.10 -13.28
N TYR A 180 12.40 30.10 -13.15
CA TYR A 180 12.48 31.13 -12.11
C TYR A 180 12.25 30.60 -10.68
N LEU A 181 11.80 29.34 -10.55
CA LEU A 181 11.61 28.64 -9.27
C LEU A 181 12.74 27.67 -8.95
N LEU A 182 13.71 27.55 -9.86
CA LEU A 182 14.80 26.59 -9.79
C LEU A 182 16.13 27.33 -9.63
N PRO A 183 17.16 26.69 -9.05
CA PRO A 183 18.52 27.22 -9.05
C PRO A 183 19.06 27.43 -10.48
N GLU A 184 19.94 28.42 -10.67
CA GLU A 184 20.48 28.79 -11.99
C GLU A 184 21.20 27.64 -12.73
N HIS A 185 21.75 26.66 -12.01
CA HIS A 185 22.41 25.50 -12.62
C HIS A 185 21.44 24.47 -13.21
N VAL A 186 20.13 24.59 -12.92
CA VAL A 186 19.11 23.67 -13.42
C VAL A 186 18.59 24.14 -14.77
N THR A 187 18.88 23.37 -15.81
CA THR A 187 18.49 23.70 -17.19
C THR A 187 17.17 23.07 -17.61
N SER A 188 16.74 21.99 -16.95
CA SER A 188 15.46 21.33 -17.19
C SER A 188 15.01 20.56 -15.95
N CYS A 189 13.72 20.64 -15.63
CA CYS A 189 13.10 19.94 -14.51
C CYS A 189 11.74 19.42 -14.97
N CYS A 190 11.68 18.19 -15.47
CA CYS A 190 10.47 17.61 -16.03
C CYS A 190 9.72 16.79 -14.98
N LEU A 191 8.40 16.97 -14.92
CA LEU A 191 7.51 16.23 -14.03
C LEU A 191 6.90 15.06 -14.77
N ARG A 192 7.04 13.86 -14.22
CA ARG A 192 6.33 12.67 -14.68
C ARG A 192 5.43 12.18 -13.57
N ILE A 193 4.12 12.17 -13.83
CA ILE A 193 3.10 12.02 -12.80
C ILE A 193 2.26 10.78 -13.06
N SER A 194 2.12 9.95 -12.03
CA SER A 194 1.24 8.79 -12.01
C SER A 194 0.37 8.79 -10.77
N PHE A 195 -0.75 8.07 -10.79
CA PHE A 195 -1.49 7.83 -9.56
C PHE A 195 -0.69 6.93 -8.65
N SER A 196 -0.64 7.33 -7.38
CA SER A 196 -0.04 6.52 -6.33
C SER A 196 -1.02 5.46 -5.85
N ALA A 197 -0.49 4.35 -5.38
CA ALA A 197 -1.29 3.32 -4.73
C ALA A 197 -1.69 3.70 -3.28
N HIS A 198 -1.09 4.76 -2.74
CA HIS A 198 -1.43 5.31 -1.44
C HIS A 198 -2.77 6.05 -1.47
N LYS A 199 -3.57 5.91 -0.41
CA LYS A 199 -4.80 6.72 -0.18
C LYS A 199 -4.60 7.77 0.91
N ASP A 200 -3.69 7.49 1.83
CA ASP A 200 -3.21 8.43 2.84
C ASP A 200 -1.70 8.31 2.97
N LEU A 201 -1.02 9.44 3.14
CA LEU A 201 0.40 9.50 3.40
C LEU A 201 0.64 9.48 4.91
N ASN A 202 1.17 8.35 5.41
CA ASN A 202 1.68 8.27 6.77
C ASN A 202 3.12 8.78 6.80
N ILE A 203 3.24 10.08 7.04
CA ILE A 203 4.52 10.77 7.09
C ILE A 203 5.18 10.51 8.44
N LYS A 204 6.27 9.72 8.43
CA LYS A 204 7.22 9.74 9.55
C LYS A 204 7.97 11.07 9.48
N PHE A 205 7.68 11.98 10.40
CA PHE A 205 8.31 13.29 10.50
C PHE A 205 9.83 13.17 10.32
N GLN A 206 10.31 13.63 9.17
CA GLN A 206 11.71 13.95 8.93
C GLN A 206 11.70 15.42 8.54
N SER A 207 12.08 16.29 9.47
CA SER A 207 11.74 17.73 9.48
C SER A 207 12.10 18.53 8.22
N ASN A 208 12.98 18.02 7.35
CA ASN A 208 13.38 18.67 6.10
C ASN A 208 12.73 18.05 4.84
N ARG A 209 11.95 16.98 4.97
CA ARG A 209 11.46 16.13 3.86
C ARG A 209 9.95 15.89 3.88
N SER A 210 9.25 16.52 4.80
CA SER A 210 7.81 16.35 4.98
C SER A 210 7.11 17.62 5.41
N ARG A 211 5.95 17.91 4.81
CA ARG A 211 5.08 19.03 5.13
C ARG A 211 3.62 18.61 5.06
#